data_AF-A0A447RJD6-F1
#
_entry.id   AF-A0A447RJD6-F1
#
_cell.length_a   1.000
_cell.length_b   1.000
_cell.length_c   1.000
_cell.angle_alpha   90.00
_cell.angle_beta   90.00
_cell.angle_gamma   90.00
#
_symmetry.space_group_name_H-M   'P 1'
#
loop_
_entity.id
_entity.type
_entity.pdbx_description
1 polymer ?
#
loop_
_entity_poly.entity_id
_entity_poly.type
_entity_poly.pdbx_seq_one_letter_code
_entity_poly.pdbx_strand_id
1 'polypeptide(L)' 'MHGDRIVAVIHSEKERESAEPESLVEPFLTRFVGKVQKKDDRLAIVPDHPLLKDAIPCRAARGVEHDF' A
#
# COMPACT_ATOMS: atom_id res chain seq x y z
N MET A 1 -0.39 -1.43 5.72
CA MET A 1 0.82 -1.21 4.90
C MET A 1 1.95 -0.77 5.83
N HIS A 2 3.22 -0.96 5.46
CA HIS A 2 4.30 -0.43 6.30
C HIS A 2 4.21 1.11 6.35
N GLY A 3 4.32 1.68 7.55
CA GLY A 3 4.27 3.13 7.80
C GLY A 3 2.88 3.68 8.10
N ASP A 4 1.81 2.89 7.96
CA ASP A 4 0.46 3.36 8.30
C ASP A 4 0.34 3.61 9.81
N ARG A 5 -0.36 4.68 10.18
CA ARG A 5 -0.78 4.90 11.57
C ARG A 5 -2.17 4.31 11.76
N ILE A 6 -2.29 3.37 12.69
CA ILE A 6 -3.53 2.63 12.94
C ILE A 6 -3.91 2.64 14.42
N VAL A 7 -5.20 2.43 14.70
CA VAL A 7 -5.67 1.93 16.00
C VAL A 7 -5.67 0.40 15.92
N ALA A 8 -5.20 -0.25 16.98
CA ALA A 8 -5.15 -1.70 17.09
C ALA A 8 -5.70 -2.16 18.43
N VAL A 9 -6.36 -3.32 18.43
CA VAL A 9 -6.77 -4.03 19.64
C VAL A 9 -5.60 -4.92 20.08
N ILE A 10 -5.25 -4.85 21.36
CA ILE A 10 -4.18 -5.65 21.94
C ILE A 10 -4.77 -6.92 22.54
N HIS A 11 -4.31 -8.07 22.04
CA HIS A 11 -4.62 -9.38 22.60
C HIS A 11 -3.39 -9.92 23.34
N SER A 12 -3.54 -10.16 24.64
CA SER A 12 -2.53 -10.79 25.47
C SER A 12 -2.80 -12.30 25.53
N GLU A 13 -1.98 -13.09 24.86
CA GLU A 13 -2.04 -14.54 24.94
C GLU A 13 -0.73 -15.10 25.50
N LYS A 14 -0.84 -15.81 26.63
CA LYS A 14 0.30 -16.37 27.36
C LYS A 14 1.32 -15.29 27.72
N GLU A 15 2.44 -15.24 27.00
CA GLU A 15 3.57 -14.33 27.23
C GLU A 15 3.79 -13.35 26.08
N ARG A 16 2.86 -13.25 25.14
CA ARG A 16 2.97 -12.35 23.99
C ARG A 16 1.74 -11.47 23.85
N GLU A 17 1.99 -10.19 23.60
CA GLU A 17 0.99 -9.26 23.11
C GLU A 17 1.00 -9.26 21.59
N SER A 18 -0.18 -9.41 20.99
CA SER A 18 -0.39 -9.23 19.56
C SER A 18 -1.30 -8.03 19.34
N ALA A 19 -0.98 -7.23 18.33
CA ALA A 19 -1.76 -6.06 17.94
C ALA A 19 -2.53 -6.40 16.66
N GLU A 20 -3.85 -6.47 16.76
CA GLU A 20 -4.73 -6.67 15.62
C GLU A 20 -5.23 -5.31 15.09
N PRO A 21 -4.98 -4.96 13.81
CA PRO A 21 -5.43 -3.69 13.26
C PRO A 21 -6.95 -3.54 13.27
N GLU A 22 -7.45 -2.44 13.84
CA GLU A 22 -8.89 -2.14 13.92
C GLU A 22 -9.28 -1.05 12.92
N SER A 23 -8.57 0.09 12.93
CA SER A 23 -8.90 1.21 12.05
C SER A 23 -7.66 1.99 11.60
N LEU A 24 -7.74 2.58 10.41
CA LEU A 24 -6.69 3.43 9.85
C LEU A 24 -6.88 4.87 10.32
N VAL A 25 -5.85 5.43 10.96
CA VAL A 25 -5.83 6.85 11.36
C VAL A 25 -5.21 7.69 10.27
N GLU A 26 -4.06 7.26 9.74
CA GLU A 26 -3.36 7.99 8.69
C GLU A 26 -2.65 7.03 7.72
N PRO A 27 -2.94 7.14 6.41
CA PRO A 27 -2.27 6.33 5.40
C PRO A 27 -0.84 6.82 5.19
N PHE A 28 0.09 5.89 5.07
CA PHE A 28 1.47 6.21 4.70
C PHE A 28 1.58 6.70 3.24
N LEU A 29 0.78 6.13 2.34
CA LEU A 29 0.78 6.47 0.92
C LEU A 29 -0.48 7.25 0.54
N THR A 30 -0.29 8.42 -0.07
CA THR A 30 -1.37 9.21 -0.70
C THR A 30 -1.02 9.51 -2.16
N ARG A 31 0.05 10.28 -2.38
CA ARG A 31 0.69 10.52 -3.69
C ARG A 31 2.10 9.96 -3.65
N PHE A 32 2.41 9.06 -4.57
CA PHE A 32 3.72 8.40 -4.61
C PHE A 32 4.18 8.19 -6.06
N VAL A 33 5.46 7.88 -6.20
CA VAL A 33 6.07 7.43 -7.46
C VAL A 33 6.49 5.97 -7.32
N GLY A 34 6.59 5.27 -8.44
CA GLY A 34 6.89 3.85 -8.41
C GLY A 34 7.09 3.27 -9.81
N LYS A 35 7.50 2.01 -9.86
CA LYS A 35 7.71 1.27 -11.10
C LYS A 35 6.42 0.55 -11.48
N VAL A 36 5.90 0.79 -12.67
CA VAL A 36 4.73 0.10 -13.20
C VAL A 36 5.14 -1.27 -13.76
N GLN A 37 4.32 -2.28 -13.46
CA GLN A 37 4.46 -3.64 -13.95
C GLN A 37 3.17 -4.06 -14.64
N LYS A 38 3.28 -4.79 -15.77
CA LYS A 38 2.14 -5.38 -16.48
C LYS A 38 2.25 -6.90 -16.43
N LYS A 39 1.19 -7.58 -16.00
CA LYS A 39 1.08 -9.05 -16.01
C LYS A 39 -0.35 -9.46 -16.35
N ASP A 40 -0.52 -10.34 -17.32
CA ASP A 40 -1.83 -10.89 -17.74
C ASP A 40 -2.90 -9.81 -17.94
N ASP A 41 -2.50 -8.74 -18.63
CA ASP A 41 -3.30 -7.54 -18.90
C ASP A 41 -3.74 -6.71 -17.68
N ARG A 42 -3.21 -7.01 -16.50
CA ARG A 42 -3.38 -6.22 -15.27
C ARG A 42 -2.15 -5.35 -15.03
N LEU A 43 -2.39 -4.10 -14.62
CA LEU A 43 -1.34 -3.18 -14.20
C LEU A 43 -1.22 -3.18 -12.68
N ALA A 44 0.02 -3.10 -12.20
CA ALA A 44 0.33 -2.84 -10.81
C ALA A 44 1.51 -1.85 -10.73
N ILE A 45 1.65 -1.17 -9.61
CA ILE A 45 2.75 -0.24 -9.34
C ILE A 45 3.43 -0.63 -8.03
N VAL A 46 4.76 -0.73 -8.07
CA VAL A 46 5.57 -0.93 -6.86
C VAL A 46 6.07 0.44 -6.40
N PRO A 47 5.68 0.93 -5.21
CA PRO A 47 6.15 2.21 -4.68
C PRO A 47 7.68 2.25 -4.58
N ASP A 48 8.28 3.40 -4.89
CA ASP A 48 9.72 3.60 -4.75
C ASP A 48 10.09 3.91 -3.29
N HIS A 49 10.02 2.88 -2.44
CA HIS A 49 10.35 2.98 -1.02
C HIS A 49 10.95 1.66 -0.51
N PRO A 50 12.07 1.67 0.25
CA PRO A 50 12.81 0.45 0.61
C PRO A 50 12.00 -0.59 1.41
N LEU A 51 10.99 -0.13 2.15
CA LEU A 51 10.15 -0.96 3.01
C LEU A 51 8.83 -1.38 2.33
N LEU A 52 8.56 -0.91 1.12
CA LEU A 52 7.36 -1.25 0.35
C LEU A 52 7.78 -2.06 -0.88
N LYS A 53 7.61 -3.38 -0.79
CA LYS A 53 8.01 -4.32 -1.87
C LYS A 53 6.81 -4.88 -2.63
N ASP A 54 5.61 -4.68 -2.11
CA ASP A 54 4.39 -5.24 -2.68
C ASP A 54 3.89 -4.39 -3.85
N ALA A 55 3.47 -5.07 -4.93
CA ALA A 55 2.88 -4.42 -6.09
C ALA A 55 1.40 -4.08 -5.81
N ILE A 56 1.05 -2.81 -5.95
CA ILE A 56 -0.30 -2.30 -5.73
C ILE A 56 -1.05 -2.32 -7.07
N PRO A 57 -2.19 -3.03 -7.19
CA PRO A 57 -2.99 -3.04 -8.42
C PRO A 57 -3.41 -1.62 -8.81
N CYS A 58 -3.29 -1.28 -10.08
CA CYS A 58 -3.64 0.04 -10.58
C CYS A 58 -4.26 -0.03 -11.98
N ARG A 59 -4.74 1.11 -12.45
CA ARG A 59 -5.22 1.30 -13.83
C ARG A 59 -4.78 2.67 -14.31
N ALA A 60 -4.58 2.80 -15.62
CA ALA A 60 -4.40 4.12 -16.22
C ALA A 60 -5.64 4.98 -15.94
N ALA A 61 -5.42 6.24 -15.57
CA ALA A 61 -6.51 7.19 -15.45
C ALA A 61 -7.14 7.43 -16.84
N ARG A 62 -8.47 7.52 -16.89
CA ARG A 62 -9.19 7.79 -18.14
C ARG A 62 -8.98 9.25 -18.53
N GLY A 63 -8.70 9.51 -19.80
CA GLY A 63 -8.50 10.87 -20.31
C GLY A 63 -7.14 11.49 -19.97
N VAL A 64 -6.14 10.67 -19.61
CA VAL A 64 -4.74 11.14 -19.62
C VAL A 64 -4.31 11.20 -21.08
N GLU A 65 -4.39 12.39 -21.66
CA GLU A 65 -3.79 12.72 -22.95
C GLU A 65 -2.36 13.16 -22.70
N HIS A 66 -1.40 12.52 -23.37
CA HIS A 66 -0.01 12.94 -23.36
C HIS A 66 0.46 12.96 -24.81
N ASP A 67 0.80 14.15 -25.30
CA ASP A 67 1.44 14.31 -26.60
C ASP A 67 2.91 13.88 -26.47
N PHE A 68 3.32 12.91 -27.29
CA PHE A 68 4.69 12.41 -27.39
C PHE A 68 5.53 13.27 -28.34
#